data_AF-A0A3S0CX02-F1
#
_entry.id   AF-A0A3S0CX02-F1
#
_cell.length_a   1.000
_cell.length_b   1.000
_cell.length_c   1.000
_cell.angle_alpha   90.00
_cell.angle_beta   90.00
_cell.angle_gamma   90.00
#
_symmetry.space_group_name_H-M   'P 1'
#
loop_
_entity.id
_entity.type
_entity.pdbx_description
1 polymer ?
#
loop_
_entity_poly.entity_id
_entity_poly.type
_entity_poly.pdbx_seq_one_letter_code
_entity_poly.pdbx_strand_id
1 'polypeptide(L)'
;MRIAAKELRYAGDGCASLYEAAAAEDWLHALAQLQDTLGELNDLAVLDARLRDAAPAGHGSAAARVRALATAAARELREPLRRHWRHWRAQPPFWPAAD
;
A
#
# COMPACT_ATOMS: atom_id res chain seq x y z
N MET A 1 -5.47 -4.13 6.02
CA MET A 1 -4.56 -4.46 4.90
C MET A 1 -3.18 -3.80 5.01
N ARG A 2 -3.05 -2.46 5.07
CA ARG A 2 -1.73 -1.79 5.16
C ARG A 2 -0.86 -2.24 6.35
N ILE A 3 -1.43 -2.36 7.54
CA ILE A 3 -0.70 -2.79 8.75
C ILE A 3 -0.17 -4.21 8.57
N ALA A 4 -1.05 -5.16 8.23
CA ALA A 4 -0.66 -6.54 7.93
C ALA A 4 0.42 -6.65 6.84
N ALA A 5 0.33 -5.84 5.77
CA ALA A 5 1.36 -5.82 4.73
C ALA A 5 2.73 -5.35 5.29
N LYS A 6 2.75 -4.35 6.18
CA LYS A 6 3.98 -3.89 6.84
C LYS A 6 4.57 -4.95 7.77
N GLU A 7 3.72 -5.58 8.59
CA GLU A 7 4.15 -6.68 9.47
C GLU A 7 4.78 -7.81 8.66
N LEU A 8 4.15 -8.17 7.54
CA LEU A 8 4.66 -9.18 6.63
C LEU A 8 6.02 -8.79 6.02
N ARG A 9 6.20 -7.52 5.64
CA ARG A 9 7.50 -7.05 5.15
C ARG A 9 8.57 -7.10 6.24
N TYR A 10 8.27 -6.68 7.47
CA TYR A 10 9.24 -6.76 8.56
C TYR A 10 9.66 -8.20 8.86
N ALA A 11 8.71 -9.13 8.87
CA ALA A 11 9.02 -10.55 8.99
C ALA A 11 9.88 -11.03 7.81
N GLY A 12 9.54 -10.63 6.59
CA GLY A 12 10.28 -10.97 5.38
C GLY A 12 11.72 -10.43 5.39
N ASP A 13 11.91 -9.14 5.65
CA ASP A 13 13.22 -8.48 5.74
C ASP A 13 14.09 -9.12 6.85
N GLY A 14 13.49 -9.47 8.00
CA GLY A 14 14.19 -10.13 9.10
C GLY A 14 14.65 -11.56 8.79
N CYS A 15 13.90 -12.27 7.95
CA CYS A 15 14.19 -13.66 7.58
C CYS A 15 14.95 -13.79 6.26
N ALA A 16 15.04 -12.75 5.43
CA ALA A 16 15.61 -12.79 4.08
C ALA A 16 17.04 -13.38 4.05
N SER A 17 17.86 -13.05 5.04
CA SER A 17 19.24 -13.56 5.16
C SER A 17 19.36 -15.07 5.38
N LEU A 18 18.26 -15.76 5.70
CA LEU A 18 18.22 -17.22 5.90
C LEU A 18 17.94 -17.99 4.61
N TYR A 19 17.62 -17.31 3.51
CA TYR A 19 17.16 -17.92 2.26
C TYR A 19 17.98 -17.42 1.06
N GLU A 20 17.63 -17.91 -0.13
CA GLU A 20 18.27 -17.50 -1.37
C GLU A 20 17.98 -16.01 -1.63
N ALA A 21 19.05 -15.25 -1.90
CA ALA A 21 19.01 -13.79 -1.92
C ALA A 21 18.13 -13.25 -3.05
N ALA A 22 18.22 -13.82 -4.26
CA ALA A 22 17.44 -13.35 -5.40
C ALA A 22 15.94 -13.62 -5.21
N ALA A 23 15.56 -14.80 -4.71
CA ALA A 23 14.18 -15.14 -4.41
C ALA A 23 13.58 -14.23 -3.32
N ALA A 24 14.36 -13.93 -2.27
CA ALA A 24 13.93 -12.99 -1.24
C ALA A 24 13.76 -11.56 -1.80
N GLU A 25 14.70 -11.11 -2.63
CA GLU A 25 14.66 -9.79 -3.26
C GLU A 25 13.43 -9.63 -4.17
N ASP A 26 13.18 -10.58 -5.08
CA ASP A 26 12.03 -10.55 -6.00
C ASP A 26 10.70 -10.47 -5.25
N TRP A 27 10.56 -11.30 -4.21
CA TRP A 27 9.34 -11.37 -3.42
C TRP A 27 9.11 -10.09 -2.59
N LEU A 28 10.16 -9.60 -1.92
CA LEU A 28 10.10 -8.37 -1.11
C LEU A 28 9.88 -7.13 -1.97
N HIS A 29 10.46 -7.11 -3.17
CA HIS A 29 10.23 -6.05 -4.15
C HIS A 29 8.76 -6.00 -4.59
N ALA A 30 8.17 -7.15 -4.92
CA ALA A 30 6.76 -7.21 -5.28
C ALA A 30 5.83 -6.80 -4.12
N LEU A 31 6.17 -7.18 -2.88
CA LEU A 31 5.45 -6.75 -1.68
C LEU A 31 5.57 -5.23 -1.47
N ALA A 32 6.74 -4.64 -1.72
CA ALA A 32 6.98 -3.20 -1.62
C ALA A 32 6.05 -2.41 -2.56
N GLN A 33 5.96 -2.80 -3.83
CA GLN A 33 5.07 -2.14 -4.80
C GLN A 33 3.59 -2.18 -4.36
N LEU A 34 3.15 -3.31 -3.79
CA LEU A 34 1.81 -3.42 -3.23
C LEU A 34 1.62 -2.48 -2.03
N GLN A 35 2.60 -2.41 -1.13
CA GLN A 35 2.58 -1.51 0.02
C GLN A 35 2.53 -0.05 -0.37
N ASP A 36 3.27 0.37 -1.39
CA ASP A 36 3.31 1.77 -1.85
C ASP A 36 1.91 2.21 -2.29
N THR A 37 1.23 1.40 -3.11
CA THR A 37 -0.14 1.70 -3.54
C THR A 37 -1.15 1.69 -2.39
N LEU A 38 -0.99 0.77 -1.43
CA LEU A 38 -1.80 0.76 -0.21
C LEU A 38 -1.54 1.98 0.67
N GLY A 39 -0.30 2.48 0.68
CA GLY A 39 0.12 3.69 1.38
C GLY A 39 -0.55 4.92 0.80
N GLU A 40 -0.46 5.11 -0.52
CA GLU A 40 -1.10 6.23 -1.22
C GLU A 40 -2.62 6.25 -1.01
N LEU A 41 -3.29 5.10 -1.16
CA LEU A 41 -4.73 4.98 -0.89
C LEU A 41 -5.09 5.33 0.55
N ASN A 42 -4.26 4.91 1.50
CA ASN A 42 -4.44 5.24 2.91
C ASN A 42 -4.29 6.75 3.15
N ASP A 43 -3.27 7.38 2.55
CA ASP A 43 -3.02 8.81 2.73
C ASP A 43 -4.15 9.66 2.16
N LEU A 44 -4.71 9.28 1.01
CA LEU A 44 -5.90 9.90 0.44
C LEU A 44 -7.13 9.74 1.35
N ALA A 45 -7.33 8.57 1.93
CA ALA A 45 -8.44 8.32 2.85
C ALA A 45 -8.31 9.13 4.15
N VAL A 46 -7.09 9.21 4.70
CA VAL A 46 -6.80 10.00 5.91
C VAL A 46 -6.93 11.50 5.63
N LEU A 47 -6.48 11.98 4.46
CA LEU A 47 -6.68 13.37 4.01
C LEU A 47 -8.17 13.71 3.97
N ASP A 48 -8.97 12.87 3.33
CA ASP A 48 -10.42 13.07 3.18
C ASP A 48 -11.14 13.04 4.54
N ALA A 49 -10.74 12.18 5.47
CA ALA A 49 -11.24 12.18 6.84
C ALA A 49 -10.87 13.46 7.60
N ARG A 50 -9.60 13.87 7.58
CA ARG A 50 -9.13 15.09 8.26
C ARG A 50 -9.84 16.34 7.76
N LEU A 51 -10.08 16.45 6.45
CA LEU A 51 -10.80 17.58 5.87
C LEU A 51 -12.31 17.55 6.15
N ARG A 52 -12.90 16.40 6.48
CA ARG A 52 -14.28 16.34 7.01
C ARG A 52 -14.34 16.80 8.45
N ASP A 53 -13.41 16.33 9.27
CA ASP A 53 -13.47 16.54 10.72
C ASP A 53 -13.01 17.95 11.11
N ALA A 54 -12.02 18.50 10.41
CA ALA A 54 -11.37 19.76 10.75
C ALA A 54 -10.95 20.55 9.50
N ALA A 55 -11.92 20.91 8.65
CA ALA A 55 -11.66 21.84 7.55
C ALA A 55 -11.16 23.20 8.11
N PRO A 56 -10.13 23.82 7.52
CA PRO A 56 -9.68 25.15 7.95
C PRO A 56 -10.82 26.17 7.87
N ALA A 57 -10.94 27.01 8.91
CA ALA A 57 -12.00 28.02 8.99
C ALA A 57 -11.97 28.93 7.76
N GLY A 58 -13.13 29.19 7.16
CA GLY A 58 -13.26 29.98 5.92
C GLY A 58 -12.87 29.25 4.63
N HIS A 59 -12.40 28.00 4.68
CA HIS A 59 -11.89 27.26 3.52
C HIS A 59 -12.76 26.07 3.09
N GLY A 60 -14.04 26.04 3.47
CA GLY A 60 -14.94 24.89 3.19
C GLY A 60 -15.02 24.49 1.71
N SER A 61 -15.08 25.46 0.80
CA SER A 61 -15.08 25.20 -0.65
C SER A 61 -13.77 24.59 -1.15
N ALA A 62 -12.63 25.13 -0.69
CA ALA A 62 -11.32 24.59 -1.03
C ALA A 62 -11.14 23.16 -0.49
N ALA A 63 -11.54 22.91 0.77
CA ALA A 63 -11.53 21.58 1.37
C ALA A 63 -12.38 20.59 0.56
N ALA A 64 -13.58 20.98 0.14
CA ALA A 64 -14.43 20.14 -0.71
C ALA A 64 -13.76 19.81 -2.06
N ARG A 65 -13.09 20.79 -2.69
CA ARG A 65 -12.36 20.58 -3.95
C ARG A 65 -11.18 19.61 -3.79
N VAL A 66 -10.38 19.76 -2.72
CA VAL A 66 -9.28 18.84 -2.42
C VAL A 66 -9.80 17.42 -2.18
N ARG A 67 -10.91 17.26 -1.46
CA ARG A 67 -11.54 15.95 -1.23
C ARG A 67 -12.05 15.30 -2.53
N ALA A 68 -12.59 16.10 -3.45
CA ALA A 68 -12.99 15.61 -4.77
C ALA A 68 -11.78 15.13 -5.59
N LEU A 69 -10.67 15.87 -5.57
CA LEU A 69 -9.41 15.46 -6.20
C LEU A 69 -8.85 14.17 -5.58
N ALA A 70 -8.85 14.06 -4.25
CA ALA A 70 -8.42 12.86 -3.55
C ALA A 70 -9.26 11.63 -3.92
N THR A 71 -10.58 11.82 -4.06
CA THR A 71 -11.49 10.76 -4.51
C THR A 71 -11.18 10.32 -5.95
N ALA A 72 -10.87 11.26 -6.84
CA ALA A 72 -10.48 10.96 -8.22
C ALA A 72 -9.16 10.18 -8.26
N ALA A 73 -8.13 10.66 -7.56
CA ALA A 73 -6.83 9.97 -7.46
C ALA A 73 -6.97 8.54 -6.90
N ALA A 74 -7.79 8.35 -5.86
CA ALA A 74 -8.03 7.02 -5.30
C ALA A 74 -8.70 6.05 -6.31
N ARG A 75 -9.50 6.57 -7.26
CA ARG A 75 -10.08 5.75 -8.33
C ARG A 75 -9.02 5.30 -9.34
N GLU A 76 -8.08 6.18 -9.67
CA GLU A 76 -6.97 5.88 -10.59
C GLU A 76 -6.04 4.81 -10.02
N LEU A 77 -5.84 4.77 -8.70
CA LEU A 77 -5.03 3.75 -8.02
C LEU A 77 -5.68 2.36 -7.95
N ARG A 78 -6.94 2.19 -8.38
CA ARG A 78 -7.61 0.87 -8.34
C ARG A 78 -6.96 -0.16 -9.25
N GLU A 79 -6.56 0.24 -10.46
CA GLU A 79 -5.90 -0.70 -11.37
C GLU A 79 -4.46 -1.01 -10.95
N PRO A 80 -3.61 -0.03 -10.59
CA PRO A 80 -2.32 -0.29 -9.95
C PRO A 80 -2.43 -1.23 -8.75
N LEU A 81 -3.39 -1.01 -7.85
CA LEU A 81 -3.59 -1.87 -6.68
C LEU A 81 -3.87 -3.31 -7.10
N ARG A 82 -4.80 -3.52 -8.05
CA ARG A 82 -5.11 -4.86 -8.57
C ARG A 82 -3.92 -5.51 -9.25
N ARG A 83 -3.10 -4.73 -9.96
CA ARG A 83 -1.91 -5.22 -10.65
C ARG A 83 -0.84 -5.64 -9.65
N HIS A 84 -0.48 -4.78 -8.69
CA HIS A 84 0.53 -5.10 -7.68
C HIS A 84 0.08 -6.24 -6.77
N TRP A 85 -1.21 -6.32 -6.43
CA TRP A 85 -1.77 -7.47 -5.71
C TRP A 85 -1.59 -8.78 -6.46
N ARG A 86 -1.94 -8.81 -7.77
CA ARG A 86 -1.77 -10.00 -8.61
C ARG A 86 -0.31 -10.36 -8.78
N HIS A 87 0.55 -9.38 -8.99
CA HIS A 87 1.98 -9.57 -9.16
C HIS A 87 2.61 -10.18 -7.90
N TRP A 88 2.37 -9.59 -6.73
CA TRP A 88 2.88 -10.12 -5.46
C TRP A 88 2.34 -11.53 -5.15
N ARG A 89 1.05 -11.79 -5.39
CA ARG A 89 0.46 -13.13 -5.20
C ARG A 89 1.01 -14.20 -6.15
N ALA A 90 1.57 -13.80 -7.28
CA ALA A 90 2.18 -14.72 -8.23
C ALA A 90 3.63 -15.06 -7.88
N GLN A 91 4.26 -14.30 -6.97
CA GLN A 91 5.61 -14.61 -6.52
C GLN A 91 5.59 -15.84 -5.61
N PRO A 92 6.44 -16.85 -5.89
CA PRO A 92 6.60 -17.96 -4.96
C PRO A 92 7.16 -17.41 -3.64
N PRO A 93 6.66 -17.85 -2.47
CA PRO A 93 7.31 -17.52 -1.21
C PRO A 93 8.77 -17.96 -1.26
N PHE A 94 9.67 -17.11 -0.78
CA PHE A 94 11.11 -17.42 -0.76
C PHE A 94 11.49 -18.41 0.36
N TRP A 95 10.54 -18.74 1.22
CA TRP A 95 10.66 -19.76 2.26
C TRP A 95 9.97 -21.06 1.81
N PRO A 96 10.47 -22.23 2.25
CA PRO A 96 9.86 -23.52 1.95
C PRO A 96 8.47 -23.64 2.60
N ALA A 97 7.60 -24.44 1.99
CA ALA A 97 6.33 -24.81 2.62
C ALA A 97 6.61 -25.57 3.93
N ALA A 98 5.77 -25.34 4.94
CA ALA A 98 5.79 -26.18 6.13
C ALA A 98 5.22 -27.56 5.75
N ASP A 99 5.95 -28.62 6.09
CA ASP A 99 5.49 -30.01 6.00
C ASP A 99 4.34 -30.30 6.97
#